data_AF-A0A7W7I8T0-F1
#
_entry.id   AF-A0A7W7I8T0-F1
#
_cell.length_a   1.000
_cell.length_b   1.000
_cell.length_c   1.000
_cell.angle_alpha   90.00
_cell.angle_beta   90.00
_cell.angle_gamma   90.00
#
_symmetry.space_group_name_H-M   'P 1'
#
loop_
_entity.id
_entity.type
_entity.pdbx_description
1 polymer ?
#
loop_
_entity_poly.entity_id
_entity_poly.type
_entity_poly.pdbx_seq_one_letter_code
_entity_poly.pdbx_strand_id
1 'polypeptide(L)'
;MTDCLGRADDPWQRRWTWDSGFPPRWLLIGYTGTPQYPGEDAVALCADITGLFRELAGPPVQHITLVGCRAEPPLLDAIAAADQTTRAGLRRRRVSADVGAVAADGSVVPLVAGAVSGMVLSSVPSELDTGLLDITIDGDAREPLPVGTRSILDLWFTGRPTKRNMWARYDRMLRREWLRLGSAHHRRSPDQPAGTVFHLDGRFVTDIEGFYCAIGEAINGPGGYFGWNLDALDDCLRGTWGAAAPFRLVWRDSGVARRRLVADHGRHRHTPVVTLDTLLETLIAHGIEVDLR
;
A
#
# COMPACT_ATOMS: atom_id res chain seq x y z
N MET A 1 11.80 40.46 21.67
CA MET A 1 12.38 41.53 20.82
C MET A 1 11.47 41.58 19.61
N THR A 2 10.52 42.52 19.64
CA THR A 2 9.40 42.62 18.69
C THR A 2 9.70 43.78 17.78
N ASP A 3 9.65 43.57 16.46
CA ASP A 3 9.68 44.67 15.49
C ASP A 3 8.32 44.78 14.79
N CYS A 4 7.92 46.02 14.59
CA CYS A 4 6.60 46.49 14.20
C CYS A 4 6.52 46.62 12.68
N LEU A 5 6.45 45.52 11.93
CA LEU A 5 5.98 45.53 10.54
C LEU A 5 5.30 44.18 10.25
N GLY A 6 3.99 44.19 10.01
CA GLY A 6 3.15 43.00 9.81
C GLY A 6 3.43 42.18 8.55
N ARG A 7 4.62 41.60 8.44
CA ARG A 7 4.89 40.35 7.74
C ARG A 7 5.14 39.31 8.82
N ALA A 8 4.55 38.12 8.70
CA ALA A 8 5.03 36.99 9.48
C ALA A 8 6.53 36.86 9.18
N ASP A 9 7.38 37.09 10.17
CA ASP A 9 8.84 36.92 10.06
C ASP A 9 9.09 35.46 9.73
N ASP A 10 9.28 35.16 8.45
CA ASP A 10 9.65 33.82 8.01
C ASP A 10 10.96 33.43 8.71
N PRO A 11 10.94 32.46 9.64
CA PRO A 11 12.13 32.12 10.41
C PRO A 11 13.26 31.57 9.51
N TRP A 12 12.93 31.10 8.29
CA TRP A 12 13.89 30.68 7.28
C TRP A 12 14.65 31.84 6.64
N GLN A 13 14.05 33.02 6.58
CA GLN A 13 14.64 34.21 5.96
C GLN A 13 15.32 35.13 6.98
N ARG A 14 15.05 34.90 8.28
CA ARG A 14 15.66 35.64 9.38
C ARG A 14 17.16 35.36 9.49
N ARG A 15 17.95 36.41 9.73
CA ARG A 15 19.35 36.28 10.13
C ARG A 15 19.42 36.00 11.63
N TRP A 16 20.02 34.87 11.97
CA TRP A 16 20.16 34.40 13.34
C TRP A 16 21.51 34.80 13.93
N THR A 17 21.50 35.38 15.13
CA THR A 17 22.71 35.71 15.90
C THR A 17 22.92 34.71 17.01
N TRP A 18 24.18 34.42 17.33
CA TRP A 18 24.57 33.33 18.22
C TRP A 18 25.81 33.74 19.04
N ASP A 19 25.63 33.85 20.35
CA ASP A 19 26.65 34.37 21.27
C ASP A 19 27.53 33.24 21.85
N SER A 20 28.10 32.42 20.97
CA SER A 20 29.04 31.37 21.36
C SER A 20 30.31 31.41 20.51
N GLY A 21 31.42 30.86 21.02
CA GLY A 21 32.70 30.78 20.32
C GLY A 21 32.73 29.87 19.07
N PHE A 22 31.61 29.26 18.69
CA PHE A 22 31.45 28.46 17.47
C PHE A 22 30.12 28.79 16.77
N PRO A 23 30.03 28.69 15.42
CA PRO A 23 28.82 29.04 14.69
C PRO A 23 27.70 27.99 14.86
N PRO A 24 26.41 28.39 14.84
CA PRO A 24 25.30 27.45 14.74
C PRO A 24 25.28 26.81 13.35
N ARG A 25 24.91 25.52 13.26
CA ARG A 25 24.82 24.78 11.99
C ARG A 25 23.40 24.35 11.64
N TRP A 26 22.52 24.29 12.62
CA TRP A 26 21.17 23.77 12.47
C TRP A 26 20.16 24.72 13.11
N LEU A 27 19.08 25.01 12.39
CA LEU A 27 17.91 25.74 12.88
C LEU A 27 16.76 24.73 13.01
N LEU A 28 16.19 24.62 14.20
CA LEU A 28 14.99 23.82 14.45
C LEU A 28 13.77 24.73 14.33
N ILE A 29 12.88 24.41 13.39
CA ILE A 29 11.58 25.07 13.22
C ILE A 29 10.50 24.15 13.78
N GLY A 30 9.62 24.70 14.60
CA GLY A 30 8.46 24.02 15.14
C GLY A 30 7.18 24.65 14.64
N TYR A 31 6.14 23.83 14.54
CA TYR A 31 4.78 24.29 14.28
C TYR A 31 4.13 24.64 15.62
N THR A 32 4.21 25.92 15.99
CA THR A 32 3.71 26.47 17.27
C THR A 32 2.32 27.10 17.12
N GLY A 33 1.81 27.23 15.89
CA GLY A 33 0.50 27.79 15.61
C GLY A 33 -0.69 26.87 15.87
N THR A 34 -1.89 27.43 15.69
CA THR A 34 -3.15 26.67 15.74
C THR A 34 -3.38 25.89 14.43
N PRO A 35 -4.24 24.85 14.40
CA PRO A 35 -4.56 24.14 13.16
C PRO A 35 -5.10 25.03 12.04
N GLN A 36 -5.80 26.12 12.37
CA GLN A 36 -6.29 27.10 11.39
C GLN A 36 -5.20 28.08 10.91
N TYR A 37 -4.12 28.25 11.68
CA TYR A 37 -3.00 29.14 11.38
C TYR A 37 -1.69 28.50 11.84
N PRO A 38 -1.12 27.56 11.07
CA PRO A 38 0.13 26.92 11.42
C PRO A 38 1.27 27.92 11.25
N GLY A 39 1.57 28.68 12.31
CA GLY A 39 2.80 29.45 12.42
C GLY A 39 3.99 28.50 12.51
N GLU A 40 5.00 28.76 11.67
CA GLU A 40 6.32 28.18 11.80
C GLU A 40 7.16 29.13 12.64
N ASP A 41 7.52 28.72 13.85
CA ASP A 41 8.43 29.48 14.71
C ASP A 41 9.76 28.75 14.85
N ALA A 42 10.85 29.52 14.91
CA ALA A 42 12.13 28.96 15.31
C ALA A 42 12.10 28.53 16.78
N VAL A 43 12.36 27.25 17.01
CA VAL A 43 12.37 26.63 18.33
C VAL A 43 13.77 26.61 18.92
N ALA A 44 14.81 26.40 18.11
CA ALA A 44 16.18 26.41 18.59
C ALA A 44 17.22 26.62 17.48
N LEU A 45 18.39 27.11 17.86
CA LEU A 45 19.62 26.99 17.08
C LEU A 45 20.51 25.93 17.74
N CYS A 46 21.15 25.10 16.94
CA CYS A 46 22.08 24.08 17.41
C CYS A 46 23.40 24.20 16.66
N ALA A 47 24.51 24.11 17.40
CA ALA A 47 25.84 24.06 16.80
C ALA A 47 26.10 22.73 16.08
N ASP A 48 25.48 21.64 16.52
CA ASP A 48 25.51 20.37 15.82
C ASP A 48 24.27 19.50 16.11
N ILE A 49 24.07 18.43 15.34
CA ILE A 49 23.04 17.43 15.57
C ILE A 49 23.60 16.02 15.32
N THR A 50 23.54 15.17 16.33
CA THR A 50 24.00 13.77 16.25
C THR A 50 22.80 12.83 16.12
N GLY A 51 22.98 11.72 15.41
CA GLY A 51 21.93 10.69 15.22
C GLY A 51 20.89 11.00 14.14
N LEU A 52 20.73 12.27 13.70
CA LEU A 52 19.90 12.62 12.54
C LEU A 52 20.54 12.13 11.23
N PHE A 53 21.86 12.29 11.10
CA PHE A 53 22.66 11.75 10.01
C PHE A 53 23.35 10.48 10.48
N ARG A 54 22.83 9.34 10.03
CA ARG A 54 23.41 8.03 10.30
C ARG A 54 23.58 7.30 8.98
N GLU A 55 24.63 6.49 8.89
CA GLU A 55 24.68 5.47 7.86
C GLU A 55 23.44 4.60 8.02
N LEU A 56 22.60 4.58 6.99
CA LEU A 56 21.52 3.61 6.92
C LEU A 56 22.23 2.25 6.88
N ALA A 57 22.05 1.44 7.93
CA ALA A 57 22.47 0.05 7.88
C ALA A 57 21.94 -0.53 6.56
N GLY A 58 22.85 -1.03 5.72
CA GLY A 58 22.47 -1.63 4.45
C GLY A 58 21.35 -2.64 4.72
N PRO A 59 20.28 -2.66 3.89
CA PRO A 59 19.20 -3.60 4.10
C PRO A 59 19.80 -5.02 4.20
N PRO A 60 19.39 -5.84 5.18
CA PRO A 60 19.87 -7.21 5.25
C PRO A 60 19.60 -7.88 3.90
N VAL A 61 20.63 -8.54 3.35
CA VAL A 61 20.56 -9.34 2.13
C VAL A 61 19.38 -10.30 2.28
N GLN A 62 18.31 -10.10 1.52
CA GLN A 62 17.13 -10.95 1.60
C GLN A 62 17.30 -12.09 0.62
N HIS A 63 17.58 -13.30 1.11
CA HIS A 63 17.58 -14.47 0.25
C HIS A 63 16.14 -14.89 -0.07
N ILE A 64 15.88 -15.09 -1.36
CA ILE A 64 14.64 -15.68 -1.87
C ILE A 64 14.96 -17.09 -2.35
N THR A 65 14.21 -18.08 -1.87
CA THR A 65 14.31 -19.46 -2.36
C THR A 65 13.06 -19.80 -3.19
N LEU A 66 13.26 -20.05 -4.48
CA LEU A 66 12.25 -20.66 -5.34
C LEU A 66 12.32 -22.17 -5.10
N VAL A 67 11.23 -22.78 -4.63
CA VAL A 67 11.20 -24.21 -4.30
C VAL A 67 10.46 -24.97 -5.41
N GLY A 68 11.03 -26.07 -5.91
CA GLY A 68 10.39 -26.94 -6.90
C GLY A 68 10.19 -26.27 -8.27
N CYS A 69 11.15 -25.46 -8.72
CA CYS A 69 11.04 -24.69 -9.95
C CYS A 69 11.35 -25.55 -11.18
N ARG A 70 10.42 -25.56 -12.15
CA ARG A 70 10.73 -25.92 -13.54
C ARG A 70 11.25 -24.67 -14.24
N ALA A 71 12.57 -24.57 -14.38
CA ALA A 71 13.20 -23.40 -14.99
C ALA A 71 13.06 -23.41 -16.52
N GLU A 72 12.57 -22.30 -17.08
CA GLU A 72 12.56 -22.02 -18.51
C GLU A 72 13.91 -21.38 -18.95
N PRO A 73 14.22 -21.32 -20.27
CA PRO A 73 15.54 -20.91 -20.76
C PRO A 73 16.14 -19.64 -20.14
N PRO A 74 15.38 -18.53 -19.92
CA PRO A 74 15.96 -17.33 -19.30
C PRO A 74 16.52 -17.56 -17.89
N LEU A 75 15.87 -18.44 -17.11
CA LEU A 75 16.31 -18.79 -15.76
C LEU A 75 17.44 -19.82 -15.79
N LEU A 76 17.39 -20.77 -16.73
CA LEU A 76 18.48 -21.73 -16.95
C LEU A 76 19.79 -21.02 -17.34
N ASP A 77 19.72 -20.01 -18.21
CA ASP A 77 20.88 -19.19 -18.58
C ASP A 77 21.48 -18.45 -17.38
N ALA A 78 20.63 -17.94 -16.48
CA ALA A 78 21.06 -17.28 -15.25
C ALA A 78 21.71 -18.27 -14.27
N ILE A 79 21.16 -19.47 -14.13
CA ILE A 79 21.74 -20.57 -13.34
C ILE A 79 23.10 -20.98 -13.89
N ALA A 80 23.22 -21.19 -15.20
CA ALA A 80 24.49 -21.54 -15.85
C ALA A 80 25.56 -20.44 -15.71
N ALA A 81 25.14 -19.20 -15.46
CA ALA A 81 26.03 -18.08 -15.20
C ALA A 81 26.43 -17.93 -13.72
N ALA A 82 25.82 -18.67 -12.78
CA ALA A 82 25.95 -18.48 -11.33
C ALA A 82 27.40 -18.58 -10.80
N ASP A 83 28.29 -19.31 -11.48
CA ASP A 83 29.71 -19.41 -11.11
C ASP A 83 30.62 -18.42 -11.87
N GLN A 84 30.13 -17.74 -12.91
CA GLN A 84 30.92 -16.81 -13.73
C GLN A 84 31.16 -15.41 -13.11
N THR A 85 32.37 -15.09 -12.67
CA THR A 85 32.68 -13.81 -11.98
C THR A 85 32.93 -12.61 -12.92
N THR A 86 32.88 -12.82 -14.24
CA THR A 86 33.08 -11.74 -15.22
C THR A 86 31.93 -10.74 -15.20
N ARG A 87 32.17 -9.49 -15.63
CA ARG A 87 31.10 -8.47 -15.72
C ARG A 87 29.93 -8.90 -16.61
N ALA A 88 30.21 -9.66 -17.67
CA ALA A 88 29.18 -10.27 -18.51
C ALA A 88 28.44 -11.40 -17.78
N GLY A 89 29.14 -12.22 -17.00
CA GLY A 89 28.56 -13.24 -16.13
C GLY A 89 27.62 -12.66 -15.09
N LEU A 90 28.03 -11.60 -14.38
CA LEU A 90 27.18 -10.91 -13.40
C LEU A 90 25.87 -10.39 -14.01
N ARG A 91 25.89 -9.85 -15.23
CA ARG A 91 24.66 -9.43 -15.92
C ARG A 91 23.75 -10.60 -16.26
N ARG A 92 24.30 -11.75 -16.64
CA ARG A 92 23.55 -12.96 -17.00
C ARG A 92 22.89 -13.64 -15.81
N ARG A 93 23.47 -13.51 -14.61
CA ARG A 93 22.90 -14.05 -13.35
C ARG A 93 21.70 -13.28 -12.82
N ARG A 94 21.46 -12.06 -13.34
CA ARG A 94 20.40 -11.20 -12.83
C ARG A 94 19.05 -11.69 -13.34
N VAL A 95 18.14 -11.92 -12.42
CA VAL A 95 16.75 -12.29 -12.68
C VAL A 95 15.84 -11.18 -12.19
N SER A 96 14.79 -10.89 -12.95
CA SER A 96 13.73 -9.99 -12.53
C SER A 96 12.45 -10.45 -13.20
N ALA A 97 11.47 -10.85 -12.39
CA ALA A 97 10.19 -11.35 -12.87
C ALA A 97 9.07 -10.91 -11.92
N ASP A 98 7.90 -10.62 -12.49
CA ASP A 98 6.67 -10.47 -11.72
C ASP A 98 6.18 -11.85 -11.27
N VAL A 99 5.60 -11.91 -10.08
CA VAL A 99 5.09 -13.15 -9.50
C VAL A 99 3.58 -13.21 -9.73
N GLY A 100 3.14 -14.32 -10.31
CA GLY A 100 1.74 -14.70 -10.40
C GLY A 100 1.42 -15.87 -9.47
N ALA A 101 0.25 -15.82 -8.87
CA ALA A 101 -0.41 -16.92 -8.22
C ALA A 101 -1.03 -17.83 -9.31
N VAL A 102 -0.77 -19.14 -9.26
CA VAL A 102 -1.44 -20.14 -10.13
C VAL A 102 -2.53 -20.83 -9.32
N ALA A 103 -3.79 -20.68 -9.73
CA ALA A 103 -4.93 -21.32 -9.08
C ALA A 103 -5.01 -22.82 -9.41
N ALA A 104 -5.82 -23.57 -8.64
CA ALA A 104 -5.98 -25.02 -8.83
C ALA A 104 -6.52 -25.42 -10.22
N ASP A 105 -7.22 -24.51 -10.90
CA ASP A 105 -7.72 -24.67 -12.27
C ASP A 105 -6.67 -24.33 -13.35
N GLY A 106 -5.45 -23.96 -12.95
CA GLY A 106 -4.36 -23.56 -13.83
C GLY A 106 -4.38 -22.09 -14.26
N SER A 107 -5.38 -21.31 -13.87
CA SER A 107 -5.42 -19.88 -14.19
C SER A 107 -4.34 -19.10 -13.41
N VAL A 108 -3.68 -18.16 -14.08
CA VAL A 108 -2.62 -17.32 -13.48
C VAL A 108 -3.19 -15.95 -13.14
N VAL A 109 -2.89 -15.48 -11.94
CA VAL A 109 -3.27 -14.13 -11.50
C VAL A 109 -2.05 -13.39 -10.95
N PRO A 110 -1.71 -12.21 -11.50
CA PRO A 110 -0.57 -11.45 -11.04
C PRO A 110 -0.76 -10.98 -9.59
N LEU A 111 0.29 -11.07 -8.79
CA LEU A 111 0.37 -10.40 -7.49
C LEU A 111 0.71 -8.93 -7.73
N VAL A 112 -0.15 -8.01 -7.27
CA VAL A 112 0.11 -6.57 -7.42
C VAL A 112 1.41 -6.20 -6.69
N ALA A 113 2.42 -5.79 -7.46
CA ALA A 113 3.77 -5.51 -7.00
C ALA A 113 4.52 -6.72 -6.37
N GLY A 114 4.03 -7.94 -6.58
CA GLY A 114 4.78 -9.15 -6.25
C GLY A 114 5.80 -9.43 -7.34
N ALA A 115 7.08 -9.49 -6.98
CA ALA A 115 8.15 -9.73 -7.92
C ALA A 115 9.36 -10.37 -7.24
N VAL A 116 10.08 -11.20 -7.99
CA VAL A 116 11.37 -11.75 -7.61
C VAL A 116 12.42 -11.04 -8.44
N SER A 117 13.36 -10.36 -7.80
CA SER A 117 14.42 -9.62 -8.47
C SER A 117 15.72 -9.76 -7.69
N GLY A 118 16.81 -10.08 -8.37
CA GLY A 118 18.07 -10.36 -7.70
C GLY A 118 19.08 -11.12 -8.54
N MET A 119 20.11 -11.64 -7.88
CA MET A 119 21.17 -12.44 -8.50
C MET A 119 21.04 -13.90 -8.12
N VAL A 120 21.04 -14.81 -9.10
CA VAL A 120 21.08 -16.25 -8.81
C VAL A 120 22.40 -16.57 -8.10
N LEU A 121 22.29 -17.17 -6.92
CA LEU A 121 23.40 -17.61 -6.08
C LEU A 121 23.69 -19.10 -6.26
N SER A 122 22.65 -19.92 -6.25
CA SER A 122 22.77 -21.38 -6.36
C SER A 122 21.50 -22.02 -6.89
N SER A 123 21.64 -23.24 -7.37
CA SER A 123 20.52 -24.14 -7.68
C SER A 123 20.86 -25.56 -7.25
N VAL A 124 19.92 -26.26 -6.64
CA VAL A 124 20.05 -27.68 -6.28
C VAL A 124 18.83 -28.46 -6.79
N PRO A 125 18.93 -29.77 -7.06
CA PRO A 125 17.76 -30.59 -7.31
C PRO A 125 16.75 -30.48 -6.16
N SER A 126 15.47 -30.30 -6.49
CA SER A 126 14.40 -30.21 -5.49
C SER A 126 14.04 -31.60 -4.96
N GLU A 127 13.66 -31.68 -3.69
CA GLU A 127 13.12 -32.91 -3.09
C GLU A 127 11.68 -33.21 -3.54
N LEU A 128 11.01 -32.25 -4.19
CA LEU A 128 9.59 -32.37 -4.56
C LEU A 128 9.35 -33.30 -5.76
N ASP A 129 10.21 -33.27 -6.77
CA ASP A 129 10.14 -34.17 -7.94
C ASP A 129 11.45 -34.14 -8.75
N THR A 130 11.66 -35.22 -9.50
CA THR A 130 12.70 -35.32 -10.52
C THR A 130 12.53 -34.24 -11.60
N GLY A 131 13.61 -33.51 -11.88
CA GLY A 131 13.62 -32.44 -12.89
C GLY A 131 13.18 -31.06 -12.39
N LEU A 132 12.89 -30.90 -11.08
CA LEU A 132 12.68 -29.60 -10.45
C LEU A 132 13.93 -29.12 -9.71
N LEU A 133 14.07 -27.80 -9.57
CA LEU A 133 15.20 -27.15 -8.93
C LEU A 133 14.74 -26.24 -7.78
N ASP A 134 15.47 -26.27 -6.68
CA ASP A 134 15.41 -25.23 -5.66
C ASP A 134 16.50 -24.19 -5.96
N ILE A 135 16.10 -22.93 -6.14
CA ILE A 135 16.98 -21.86 -6.63
C ILE A 135 17.05 -20.75 -5.59
N THR A 136 18.26 -20.39 -5.18
CA THR A 136 18.50 -19.29 -4.24
C THR A 136 18.92 -18.04 -4.97
N ILE A 137 18.24 -16.93 -4.66
CA ILE A 137 18.46 -15.62 -5.25
C ILE A 137 18.81 -14.64 -4.12
N ASP A 138 19.88 -13.88 -4.32
CA ASP A 138 20.14 -12.67 -3.53
C ASP A 138 19.13 -11.60 -3.97
N GLY A 139 18.09 -11.42 -3.17
CA GLY A 139 17.00 -10.51 -3.45
C GLY A 139 17.44 -9.06 -3.33
N ASP A 140 17.11 -8.27 -4.36
CA ASP A 140 17.18 -6.82 -4.26
C ASP A 140 16.32 -6.36 -3.07
N ALA A 141 16.72 -5.28 -2.40
CA ALA A 141 15.96 -4.68 -1.30
C ALA A 141 14.62 -4.11 -1.80
N ARG A 142 13.62 -4.98 -1.91
CA ARG A 142 12.21 -4.65 -2.05
C ARG A 142 11.51 -4.90 -0.72
N GLU A 143 10.42 -4.19 -0.49
CA GLU A 143 9.61 -4.41 0.71
C GLU A 143 9.02 -5.83 0.66
N PRO A 144 9.36 -6.71 1.61
CA PRO A 144 8.84 -8.07 1.60
C PRO A 144 7.34 -8.05 1.85
N LEU A 145 6.60 -8.94 1.18
CA LEU A 145 5.18 -9.10 1.45
C LEU A 145 4.96 -9.55 2.90
N PRO A 146 3.92 -9.05 3.59
CA PRO A 146 3.59 -9.53 4.93
C PRO A 146 3.38 -11.05 4.96
N VAL A 147 3.89 -11.72 6.01
CA VAL A 147 3.79 -13.19 6.14
C VAL A 147 2.32 -13.67 6.07
N GLY A 148 1.39 -12.90 6.63
CA GLY A 148 -0.04 -13.21 6.60
C GLY A 148 -0.67 -13.21 5.19
N THR A 149 -0.02 -12.60 4.19
CA THR A 149 -0.51 -12.55 2.81
C THR A 149 -0.68 -13.95 2.22
N ARG A 150 0.15 -14.92 2.61
CA ARG A 150 0.02 -16.32 2.18
C ARG A 150 -1.35 -16.91 2.52
N SER A 151 -1.85 -16.64 3.72
CA SER A 151 -3.17 -17.12 4.15
C SER A 151 -4.33 -16.50 3.37
N ILE A 152 -4.13 -15.28 2.85
CA ILE A 152 -5.09 -14.65 1.95
C ILE A 152 -5.02 -15.36 0.60
N LEU A 153 -3.83 -15.52 0.04
CA LEU A 153 -3.61 -16.19 -1.24
C LEU A 153 -4.21 -17.59 -1.28
N ASP A 154 -4.07 -18.38 -0.21
CA ASP A 154 -4.67 -19.71 -0.09
C ASP A 154 -6.20 -19.69 -0.34
N LEU A 155 -6.91 -18.68 0.18
CA LEU A 155 -8.36 -18.53 -0.07
C LEU A 155 -8.68 -18.22 -1.52
N TRP A 156 -7.80 -17.45 -2.18
CA TRP A 156 -7.96 -17.11 -3.58
C TRP A 156 -7.56 -18.28 -4.50
N PHE A 157 -6.58 -19.10 -4.10
CA PHE A 157 -6.13 -20.30 -4.79
C PHE A 157 -7.20 -21.40 -4.84
N THR A 158 -7.99 -21.56 -3.78
CA THR A 158 -8.98 -22.65 -3.65
C THR A 158 -10.39 -22.26 -4.09
N GLY A 159 -10.56 -21.17 -4.87
CA GLY A 159 -11.86 -20.81 -5.46
C GLY A 159 -12.43 -19.45 -5.07
N ARG A 160 -11.58 -18.49 -4.68
CA ARG A 160 -11.94 -17.12 -4.25
C ARG A 160 -12.73 -17.06 -2.93
N PRO A 161 -12.79 -15.88 -2.27
CA PRO A 161 -13.69 -15.68 -1.14
C PRO A 161 -15.16 -15.90 -1.55
N THR A 162 -15.87 -16.73 -0.80
CA THR A 162 -17.30 -17.05 -1.05
C THR A 162 -18.25 -16.42 -0.03
N LYS A 163 -17.72 -15.90 1.08
CA LYS A 163 -18.48 -15.25 2.15
C LYS A 163 -18.01 -13.81 2.30
N ARG A 164 -18.97 -12.91 2.57
CA ARG A 164 -18.68 -11.51 2.91
C ARG A 164 -17.91 -11.43 4.23
N ASN A 165 -17.14 -10.35 4.39
CA ASN A 165 -16.40 -9.99 5.60
C ASN A 165 -15.29 -10.98 6.00
N MET A 166 -14.84 -11.87 5.11
CA MET A 166 -13.68 -12.73 5.40
C MET A 166 -12.40 -11.92 5.62
N TRP A 167 -12.33 -10.70 5.06
CA TRP A 167 -11.25 -9.74 5.27
C TRP A 167 -11.24 -9.11 6.69
N ALA A 168 -12.37 -9.13 7.41
CA ALA A 168 -12.54 -8.40 8.66
C ALA A 168 -11.59 -8.88 9.78
N ARG A 169 -11.20 -10.16 9.74
CA ARG A 169 -10.27 -10.77 10.71
C ARG A 169 -8.84 -10.25 10.61
N TYR A 170 -8.48 -9.65 9.48
CA TYR A 170 -7.14 -9.17 9.21
C TYR A 170 -6.92 -7.77 9.76
N ASP A 171 -5.66 -7.44 10.05
CA ASP A 171 -5.26 -6.08 10.37
C ASP A 171 -5.27 -5.17 9.11
N ARG A 172 -5.01 -3.89 9.33
CA ARG A 172 -4.94 -2.86 8.29
C ARG A 172 -4.02 -3.25 7.12
N MET A 173 -2.85 -3.78 7.43
CA MET A 173 -1.82 -4.12 6.44
C MET A 173 -2.28 -5.27 5.55
N LEU A 174 -2.84 -6.32 6.15
CA LEU A 174 -3.35 -7.48 5.44
C LEU A 174 -4.67 -7.19 4.69
N ARG A 175 -5.50 -6.24 5.16
CA ARG A 175 -6.65 -5.74 4.37
C ARG A 175 -6.20 -5.01 3.10
N ARG A 176 -5.07 -4.31 3.14
CA ARG A 176 -4.50 -3.70 1.93
C ARG A 176 -4.09 -4.76 0.91
N GLU A 177 -3.50 -5.86 1.36
CA GLU A 177 -3.16 -6.99 0.50
C GLU A 177 -4.42 -7.70 -0.04
N TRP A 178 -5.47 -7.81 0.77
CA TRP A 178 -6.78 -8.27 0.31
C TRP A 178 -7.32 -7.42 -0.85
N LEU A 179 -7.21 -6.09 -0.76
CA LEU A 179 -7.66 -5.16 -1.81
C LEU A 179 -6.83 -5.30 -3.09
N ARG A 180 -5.50 -5.44 -2.96
CA ARG A 180 -4.60 -5.68 -4.10
C ARG A 180 -5.02 -6.93 -4.87
N LEU A 181 -5.29 -8.02 -4.16
CA LEU A 181 -5.77 -9.26 -4.75
C LEU A 181 -7.16 -9.10 -5.36
N GLY A 182 -8.08 -8.46 -4.65
CA GLY A 182 -9.39 -8.12 -5.18
C GLY A 182 -9.30 -7.37 -6.52
N SER A 183 -8.40 -6.40 -6.63
CA SER A 183 -8.14 -5.64 -7.86
C SER A 183 -7.60 -6.52 -8.98
N ALA A 184 -6.59 -7.35 -8.70
CA ALA A 184 -5.99 -8.24 -9.69
C ALA A 184 -6.98 -9.31 -10.20
N HIS A 185 -7.92 -9.73 -9.34
CA HIS A 185 -8.96 -10.70 -9.67
C HIS A 185 -10.28 -10.05 -10.12
N HIS A 186 -10.36 -8.72 -10.23
CA HIS A 186 -11.54 -8.05 -10.72
C HIS A 186 -11.74 -8.42 -12.19
N ARG A 187 -12.83 -9.13 -12.49
CA ARG A 187 -13.22 -9.43 -13.86
C ARG A 187 -14.25 -8.39 -14.26
N ARG A 188 -14.00 -7.72 -15.39
CA ARG A 188 -14.98 -6.81 -15.97
C ARG A 188 -16.27 -7.55 -16.24
N SER A 189 -17.30 -7.21 -15.49
CA SER A 189 -18.69 -7.52 -15.78
C SER A 189 -19.41 -6.23 -16.15
N PRO A 190 -20.51 -6.30 -16.91
CA PRO A 190 -21.39 -5.15 -17.07
C PRO A 190 -21.75 -4.57 -15.70
N ASP A 191 -21.77 -3.26 -15.60
CA ASP A 191 -22.20 -2.59 -14.37
C ASP A 191 -23.65 -2.97 -14.05
N GLN A 192 -23.95 -3.06 -12.75
CA GLN A 192 -25.33 -3.04 -12.31
C GLN A 192 -25.95 -1.67 -12.67
N PRO A 193 -27.23 -1.65 -13.08
CA PRO A 193 -27.86 -0.46 -13.64
C PRO A 193 -27.94 0.69 -12.63
N ALA A 194 -27.99 1.92 -13.14
CA ALA A 194 -28.24 3.10 -12.33
C ALA A 194 -29.54 2.94 -11.50
N GLY A 195 -29.54 3.51 -10.29
CA GLY A 195 -30.61 3.37 -9.31
C GLY A 195 -30.54 2.08 -8.48
N THR A 196 -29.58 1.19 -8.73
CA THR A 196 -29.36 0.00 -7.88
C THR A 196 -29.10 0.41 -6.43
N VAL A 197 -29.62 -0.38 -5.49
CA VAL A 197 -29.38 -0.19 -4.06
C VAL A 197 -28.33 -1.16 -3.58
N PHE A 198 -27.19 -0.63 -3.14
CA PHE A 198 -26.10 -1.40 -2.55
C PHE A 198 -26.13 -1.30 -1.04
N HIS A 199 -25.77 -2.39 -0.37
CA HIS A 199 -25.74 -2.46 1.08
C HIS A 199 -24.31 -2.70 1.58
N LEU A 200 -23.74 -1.68 2.20
CA LEU A 200 -22.41 -1.73 2.83
C LEU A 200 -22.57 -2.13 4.30
N ASP A 201 -21.82 -3.16 4.71
CA ASP A 201 -21.73 -3.63 6.09
C ASP A 201 -20.60 -2.89 6.83
N GLY A 202 -20.97 -1.86 7.59
CA GLY A 202 -20.04 -0.96 8.25
C GLY A 202 -19.44 -1.49 9.55
N ARG A 203 -19.90 -2.65 10.06
CA ARG A 203 -19.48 -3.20 11.37
C ARG A 203 -17.97 -3.36 11.49
N PHE A 204 -17.29 -3.62 10.38
CA PHE A 204 -15.85 -3.89 10.31
C PHE A 204 -15.03 -2.75 9.70
N VAL A 205 -15.66 -1.60 9.41
CA VAL A 205 -14.99 -0.40 8.88
C VAL A 205 -14.27 0.35 10.01
N THR A 206 -13.21 -0.26 10.52
CA THR A 206 -12.41 0.27 11.64
C THR A 206 -11.20 1.09 11.21
N ASP A 207 -10.89 1.07 9.91
CA ASP A 207 -9.84 1.79 9.22
C ASP A 207 -10.25 1.96 7.74
N ILE A 208 -9.48 2.76 7.01
CA ILE A 208 -9.82 3.14 5.64
C ILE A 208 -9.74 1.94 4.68
N GLU A 209 -8.83 1.00 4.93
CA GLU A 209 -8.73 -0.25 4.19
C GLU A 209 -9.99 -1.11 4.40
N GLY A 210 -10.52 -1.17 5.63
CA GLY A 210 -11.80 -1.81 5.91
C GLY A 210 -12.98 -1.19 5.15
N PHE A 211 -12.99 0.14 4.93
CA PHE A 211 -14.01 0.78 4.08
C PHE A 211 -13.94 0.27 2.64
N TYR A 212 -12.74 0.30 2.04
CA TYR A 212 -12.56 -0.16 0.67
C TYR A 212 -12.92 -1.64 0.49
N CYS A 213 -12.63 -2.49 1.49
CA CYS A 213 -13.06 -3.89 1.45
C CYS A 213 -14.59 -3.99 1.50
N ALA A 214 -15.24 -3.23 2.37
CA ALA A 214 -16.68 -3.28 2.57
C ALA A 214 -17.46 -2.78 1.34
N ILE A 215 -17.04 -1.67 0.71
CA ILE A 215 -17.70 -1.14 -0.50
C ILE A 215 -17.45 -2.05 -1.71
N GLY A 216 -16.23 -2.57 -1.85
CA GLY A 216 -15.89 -3.56 -2.88
C GLY A 216 -16.79 -4.79 -2.79
N GLU A 217 -17.02 -5.30 -1.58
CA GLU A 217 -17.94 -6.41 -1.40
C GLU A 217 -19.40 -6.03 -1.60
N ALA A 218 -19.83 -4.84 -1.17
CA ALA A 218 -21.20 -4.37 -1.37
C ALA A 218 -21.58 -4.40 -2.85
N ILE A 219 -20.69 -3.95 -3.73
CA ILE A 219 -20.93 -3.79 -5.17
C ILE A 219 -20.68 -5.09 -5.94
N ASN A 220 -19.52 -5.73 -5.71
CA ASN A 220 -19.02 -6.83 -6.54
C ASN A 220 -19.08 -8.21 -5.86
N GLY A 221 -19.72 -8.31 -4.70
CA GLY A 221 -19.87 -9.57 -3.96
C GLY A 221 -18.62 -9.95 -3.14
N PRO A 222 -18.59 -11.14 -2.50
CA PRO A 222 -17.48 -11.57 -1.65
C PRO A 222 -16.09 -11.40 -2.27
N GLY A 223 -15.16 -10.75 -1.56
CA GLY A 223 -13.82 -10.42 -2.09
C GLY A 223 -13.81 -9.40 -3.24
N GLY A 224 -14.94 -8.74 -3.51
CA GLY A 224 -15.09 -7.76 -4.58
C GLY A 224 -14.20 -6.52 -4.38
N TYR A 225 -13.82 -5.92 -5.49
CA TYR A 225 -12.99 -4.70 -5.53
C TYR A 225 -13.80 -3.52 -6.05
N PHE A 226 -13.68 -2.37 -5.40
CA PHE A 226 -14.25 -1.10 -5.85
C PHE A 226 -13.41 0.05 -5.29
N GLY A 227 -12.11 0.04 -5.61
CA GLY A 227 -11.13 0.99 -5.10
C GLY A 227 -10.32 0.47 -3.88
N TRP A 228 -9.19 1.13 -3.63
CA TRP A 228 -8.22 0.84 -2.56
C TRP A 228 -7.49 2.10 -2.04
N ASN A 229 -7.82 3.24 -2.64
CA ASN A 229 -7.49 4.61 -2.25
C ASN A 229 -8.56 5.53 -2.88
N LEU A 230 -8.50 6.84 -2.63
CA LEU A 230 -9.50 7.78 -3.14
C LEU A 230 -9.50 7.87 -4.67
N ASP A 231 -8.33 7.92 -5.30
CA ASP A 231 -8.23 8.01 -6.78
C ASP A 231 -8.85 6.79 -7.46
N ALA A 232 -8.58 5.59 -6.94
CA ALA A 232 -9.15 4.38 -7.48
C ALA A 232 -10.65 4.22 -7.18
N LEU A 233 -11.12 4.75 -6.04
CA LEU A 233 -12.56 4.83 -5.77
C LEU A 233 -13.24 5.77 -6.76
N ASP A 234 -12.67 6.96 -6.96
CA ASP A 234 -13.12 7.96 -7.93
C ASP A 234 -13.19 7.38 -9.35
N ASP A 235 -12.18 6.61 -9.77
CA ASP A 235 -12.21 5.87 -11.04
C ASP A 235 -13.31 4.81 -11.08
N CYS A 236 -13.54 4.07 -9.99
CA CYS A 236 -14.60 3.07 -9.93
C CYS A 236 -16.00 3.69 -10.02
N LEU A 237 -16.20 4.88 -9.43
CA LEU A 237 -17.47 5.61 -9.42
C LEU A 237 -17.86 6.15 -10.81
N ARG A 238 -16.90 6.29 -11.73
CA ARG A 238 -17.16 6.63 -13.14
C ARG A 238 -17.77 5.47 -13.95
N GLY A 239 -17.95 4.30 -13.34
CA GLY A 239 -18.51 3.10 -13.97
C GLY A 239 -17.44 2.20 -14.63
N THR A 240 -17.89 1.09 -15.21
CA THR A 240 -17.12 -0.05 -15.74
C THR A 240 -16.45 -0.96 -14.71
N TRP A 241 -16.78 -0.76 -13.43
CA TRP A 241 -16.21 -1.46 -12.27
C TRP A 241 -17.25 -2.16 -11.40
N GLY A 242 -18.49 -2.31 -11.87
CA GLY A 242 -19.55 -3.10 -11.23
C GLY A 242 -20.84 -2.33 -10.91
N ALA A 243 -20.82 -0.99 -10.98
CA ALA A 243 -21.98 -0.15 -10.69
C ALA A 243 -21.98 1.11 -11.56
N ALA A 244 -23.12 1.40 -12.18
CA ALA A 244 -23.34 2.62 -12.93
C ALA A 244 -23.95 3.70 -12.00
N ALA A 245 -23.32 4.87 -11.94
CA ALA A 245 -23.88 6.03 -11.25
C ALA A 245 -25.06 6.66 -12.04
N PRO A 246 -26.02 7.32 -11.36
CA PRO A 246 -26.17 7.41 -9.90
C PRO A 246 -26.75 6.10 -9.32
N PHE A 247 -26.43 5.80 -8.05
CA PHE A 247 -26.99 4.67 -7.31
C PHE A 247 -27.16 5.02 -5.83
N ARG A 248 -27.85 4.15 -5.06
CA ARG A 248 -28.03 4.35 -3.62
C ARG A 248 -27.14 3.42 -2.81
N LEU A 249 -26.43 3.95 -1.82
CA LEU A 249 -25.59 3.21 -0.89
C LEU A 249 -26.18 3.27 0.52
N VAL A 250 -26.73 2.14 0.99
CA VAL A 250 -27.16 1.99 2.38
C VAL A 250 -25.99 1.51 3.21
N TRP A 251 -25.44 2.38 4.04
CA TRP A 251 -24.31 2.10 4.91
C TRP A 251 -24.79 1.76 6.33
N ARG A 252 -24.87 0.45 6.61
CA ARG A 252 -25.27 -0.05 7.93
C ARG A 252 -24.12 0.04 8.92
N ASP A 253 -24.41 0.33 10.20
CA ASP A 253 -23.41 0.43 11.27
C ASP A 253 -22.33 1.50 10.98
N SER A 254 -22.72 2.55 10.27
CA SER A 254 -21.86 3.67 9.86
C SER A 254 -21.21 4.41 11.04
N GLY A 255 -21.82 4.29 12.23
CA GLY A 255 -21.27 4.82 13.48
C GLY A 255 -19.88 4.27 13.83
N VAL A 256 -19.49 3.08 13.34
CA VAL A 256 -18.13 2.55 13.50
C VAL A 256 -17.13 3.42 12.74
N ALA A 257 -17.38 3.67 11.45
CA ALA A 257 -16.55 4.52 10.62
C ALA A 257 -16.50 5.95 11.16
N ARG A 258 -17.63 6.50 11.62
CA ARG A 258 -17.68 7.84 12.23
C ARG A 258 -16.74 8.01 13.43
N ARG A 259 -16.55 6.95 14.23
CA ARG A 259 -15.65 6.97 15.39
C ARG A 259 -14.19 6.68 15.04
N ARG A 260 -13.93 6.03 13.91
CA ARG A 260 -12.62 5.46 13.57
C ARG A 260 -11.90 6.17 12.44
N LEU A 261 -12.64 6.74 11.48
CA LEU A 261 -12.14 7.49 10.34
C LEU A 261 -12.22 8.98 10.61
N VAL A 262 -11.52 9.41 11.67
CA VAL A 262 -11.45 10.81 12.10
C VAL A 262 -10.11 11.40 11.67
N ALA A 263 -10.08 12.72 11.43
CA ALA A 263 -8.83 13.41 11.16
C ALA A 263 -7.90 13.28 12.38
N ASP A 264 -6.72 12.70 12.17
CA ASP A 264 -5.64 12.77 13.16
C ASP A 264 -5.04 14.17 13.10
N HIS A 265 -5.37 15.00 14.08
CA HIS A 265 -4.84 16.36 14.20
C HIS A 265 -3.40 16.37 14.75
N GLY A 266 -2.83 15.21 15.06
CA GLY A 266 -1.58 15.06 15.80
C GLY A 266 -0.56 14.16 15.11
N ARG A 267 -0.17 14.48 13.87
CA ARG A 267 1.14 14.14 13.27
C ARG A 267 1.26 14.81 11.92
N HIS A 268 2.35 15.55 11.71
CA HIS A 268 2.78 16.05 10.41
C HIS A 268 3.00 14.88 9.44
N ARG A 269 1.93 14.42 8.79
CA ARG A 269 2.00 13.66 7.55
C ARG A 269 1.57 14.61 6.44
N HIS A 270 2.39 14.75 5.42
CA HIS A 270 2.10 15.56 4.23
C HIS A 270 0.93 15.02 3.38
N THR A 271 0.17 14.04 3.89
CA THR A 271 -1.00 13.46 3.22
C THR A 271 -2.20 13.60 4.15
N PRO A 272 -3.31 14.23 3.69
CA PRO A 272 -4.54 14.32 4.47
C PRO A 272 -5.03 12.93 4.87
N VAL A 273 -5.43 12.78 6.13
CA VAL A 273 -6.08 11.54 6.59
C VAL A 273 -7.46 11.48 5.95
N VAL A 274 -7.76 10.39 5.23
CA VAL A 274 -9.09 10.16 4.67
C VAL A 274 -10.07 9.92 5.82
N THR A 275 -11.07 10.79 5.92
CA THR A 275 -12.11 10.72 6.95
C THR A 275 -13.42 10.16 6.39
N LEU A 276 -14.40 9.90 7.26
CA LEU A 276 -15.75 9.59 6.80
C LEU A 276 -16.31 10.71 5.92
N ASP A 277 -16.11 11.98 6.28
CA ASP A 277 -16.63 13.12 5.51
C ASP A 277 -15.99 13.19 4.12
N THR A 278 -14.68 12.95 4.03
CA THR A 278 -13.98 12.84 2.74
C THR A 278 -14.62 11.78 1.83
N LEU A 279 -14.96 10.61 2.39
CA LEU A 279 -15.62 9.54 1.62
C LEU A 279 -17.02 9.94 1.16
N LEU A 280 -17.79 10.59 2.03
CA LEU A 280 -19.14 11.06 1.71
C LEU A 280 -19.11 12.13 0.63
N GLU A 281 -18.20 13.09 0.73
CA GLU A 281 -17.98 14.12 -0.29
C GLU A 281 -17.67 13.50 -1.65
N THR A 282 -16.74 12.52 -1.70
CA THR A 282 -16.44 11.80 -2.94
C THR A 282 -17.68 11.08 -3.49
N LEU A 283 -18.41 10.33 -2.67
CA LEU A 283 -19.61 9.61 -3.11
C LEU A 283 -20.70 10.57 -3.63
N ILE A 284 -20.96 11.65 -2.91
CA ILE A 284 -21.98 12.65 -3.28
C ILE A 284 -21.59 13.39 -4.56
N ALA A 285 -20.30 13.70 -4.76
CA ALA A 285 -19.82 14.34 -5.99
C ALA A 285 -20.10 13.50 -7.25
N HIS A 286 -20.19 12.17 -7.11
CA HIS A 286 -20.58 11.24 -8.17
C HIS A 286 -22.09 10.95 -8.23
N GLY A 287 -22.91 11.70 -7.49
CA GLY A 287 -24.36 11.55 -7.47
C GLY A 287 -24.86 10.30 -6.73
N ILE A 288 -24.03 9.74 -5.82
CA ILE A 288 -24.43 8.59 -5.00
C ILE A 288 -25.24 9.07 -3.79
N GLU A 289 -26.46 8.54 -3.66
CA GLU A 289 -27.29 8.79 -2.48
C GLU A 289 -26.83 7.88 -1.33
N VAL A 290 -26.29 8.46 -0.26
CA VAL A 290 -25.78 7.70 0.90
C VAL A 290 -26.77 7.77 2.07
N ASP A 291 -27.25 6.60 2.50
CA ASP A 291 -28.13 6.42 3.67
C ASP A 291 -27.33 5.81 4.82
N LEU A 292 -26.96 6.65 5.80
CA LEU A 292 -26.21 6.25 6.99
C LEU A 292 -27.13 5.69 8.07
N ARG A 293 -26.90 4.44 8.48
CA ARG A 293 -27.62 3.75 9.54
C ARG A 293 -26.70 3.24 10.64
#